data_AF-A0A9D5KV96-F1
#
_entry.id   AF-A0A9D5KV96-F1
#
_cell.length_a   1.000
_cell.length_b   1.000
_cell.length_c   1.000
_cell.angle_alpha   90.00
_cell.angle_beta   90.00
_cell.angle_gamma   90.00
#
_symmetry.space_group_name_H-M   'P 1'
#
loop_
_entity.id
_entity.type
_entity.pdbx_description
1 polymer ?
#
loop_
_entity_poly.entity_id
_entity_poly.type
_entity_poly.pdbx_seq_one_letter_code
_entity_poly.pdbx_strand_id
1 'polypeptide(L)'
;MKNRHIIFLILLLSCITDSIAVTPENSELAETLRSQVVESPDSVLAVLDRIEIQKYPALPDYQINLLRSLAYNEKRMFTLVERYALKTLEADSISKHKKEYLKALTLLADAQSYFGNYRGSIDSSLKAIELARQEGNKAAVYNILTTMAETSFSMGERKQGYDYLDQIISEGSTSSEVRVLANVSAAYGVKIVELYADDKFAEGLIEGKKRLALIEKIENIGGSPAGFTDQQRAYAYARIASCAERLGKKDEARKAYDEFMATDYAKNPIGRVYIMDYLLDSRQWKKVLDFTAPLYPMFDGVDTINGDYYSLLMSDSRAKAGLGDFKEAYDLVQRAATIQDSLYMREKTTKAQELASVFALNEKDMALEKEKALSQRKQILLIASIGIAVLILIILLLVWRAFRNSVRQQRLATQRIDELIAQRPLEADSTPENQKGYKQFVEMQNKIISEGLFKSPTLNRDGIAEATGLSRAMVSKLIGLFTGLSANDYINKLRVEYSVKMIKNHPEWTIDAIAESCGYVRRATYYSHFNKFFGITPAQYRKEKDKTDSKDE
;
A
#
# COMPACT_ATOMS: atom_id res chain seq x y z
N MET A 1 15.28 -58.07 -6.96
CA MET A 1 16.61 -57.45 -7.14
C MET A 1 16.43 -56.05 -7.74
N LYS A 2 17.24 -55.09 -7.27
CA LYS A 2 17.45 -53.71 -7.79
C LYS A 2 16.29 -52.72 -7.60
N ASN A 3 16.42 -51.76 -6.68
CA ASN A 3 17.10 -50.45 -6.78
C ASN A 3 16.30 -49.40 -7.58
N ARG A 4 15.78 -48.35 -6.92
CA ARG A 4 16.12 -46.91 -7.11
C ARG A 4 14.96 -45.92 -6.82
N HIS A 5 15.28 -44.89 -6.01
CA HIS A 5 14.80 -43.49 -6.02
C HIS A 5 13.32 -43.23 -5.65
N ILE A 6 12.87 -42.57 -4.56
CA ILE A 6 13.29 -41.38 -3.80
C ILE A 6 13.83 -40.23 -4.67
N ILE A 7 13.17 -39.07 -4.55
CA ILE A 7 13.40 -37.75 -5.17
C ILE A 7 12.47 -37.48 -6.37
N PHE A 8 11.34 -36.80 -6.11
CA PHE A 8 10.82 -35.66 -6.89
C PHE A 8 9.61 -35.07 -6.17
N LEU A 9 9.85 -34.21 -5.18
CA LEU A 9 8.85 -33.28 -4.63
C LEU A 9 9.55 -31.98 -4.23
N ILE A 10 10.24 -31.37 -5.19
CA ILE A 10 10.81 -30.02 -5.11
C ILE A 10 10.45 -29.33 -6.44
N LEU A 11 10.03 -28.06 -6.34
CA LEU A 11 9.68 -27.12 -7.40
C LEU A 11 8.26 -27.22 -8.00
N LEU A 12 7.31 -26.65 -7.26
CA LEU A 12 6.29 -25.76 -7.85
C LEU A 12 6.22 -24.48 -6.99
N LEU A 13 7.37 -23.77 -6.93
CA LEU A 13 7.37 -22.32 -6.82
C LEU A 13 7.22 -21.80 -8.26
N SER A 14 6.00 -21.83 -8.78
CA SER A 14 5.64 -20.89 -9.85
C SER A 14 5.23 -19.61 -9.14
N CYS A 15 6.08 -18.59 -9.22
CA CYS A 15 5.65 -17.21 -9.12
C CYS A 15 4.40 -17.06 -9.99
N ILE A 16 3.23 -16.97 -9.37
CA ILE A 16 2.10 -16.31 -10.00
C ILE A 16 2.51 -14.85 -9.99
N THR A 17 3.13 -14.41 -11.09
CA THR A 17 3.06 -13.02 -11.47
C THR A 17 1.58 -12.72 -11.62
N ASP A 18 1.03 -11.92 -10.71
CA ASP A 18 -0.30 -11.30 -10.87
C ASP A 18 -0.25 -10.38 -12.09
N SER A 19 -0.41 -10.99 -13.25
CA SER A 19 -0.85 -10.36 -14.47
C SER A 19 -2.27 -10.85 -14.66
N ILE A 20 -3.22 -10.19 -14.01
CA ILE A 20 -4.63 -10.30 -14.38
C ILE A 20 -4.71 -9.75 -15.81
N ALA A 21 -4.57 -10.62 -16.79
CA ALA A 21 -4.75 -10.27 -18.19
C ALA A 21 -6.19 -9.76 -18.35
N VAL A 22 -6.36 -8.65 -19.06
CA VAL A 22 -7.67 -8.12 -19.45
C VAL A 22 -8.38 -9.20 -20.26
N THR A 23 -9.41 -9.83 -19.69
CA THR A 23 -10.28 -10.75 -20.45
C THR A 23 -11.24 -9.92 -21.32
N PRO A 24 -11.80 -10.50 -22.40
CA PRO A 24 -12.81 -9.82 -23.22
C PRO A 24 -14.00 -9.29 -22.41
N GLU A 25 -14.49 -10.06 -21.43
CA GLU A 25 -15.58 -9.66 -20.52
C GLU A 25 -15.21 -8.45 -19.65
N ASN A 26 -13.95 -8.35 -19.20
CA ASN A 26 -13.46 -7.23 -18.40
C ASN A 26 -13.41 -5.93 -19.23
N SER A 27 -13.03 -6.03 -20.52
CA SER A 27 -13.00 -4.88 -21.43
C SER A 27 -14.41 -4.34 -21.72
N GLU A 28 -15.38 -5.22 -21.91
CA GLU A 28 -16.77 -4.85 -22.20
C GLU A 28 -17.44 -4.15 -21.01
N LEU A 29 -17.20 -4.63 -19.79
CA LEU A 29 -17.68 -3.98 -18.57
C LEU A 29 -17.08 -2.58 -18.40
N ALA A 30 -15.76 -2.43 -18.62
CA ALA A 30 -15.09 -1.13 -18.50
C ALA A 30 -15.64 -0.11 -19.50
N GLU A 31 -15.89 -0.52 -20.75
CA GLU A 31 -16.47 0.34 -21.78
C GLU A 31 -17.92 0.71 -21.48
N THR A 32 -18.71 -0.25 -20.99
CA THR A 32 -20.11 -0.01 -20.58
C THR A 32 -20.20 0.99 -19.43
N LEU A 33 -19.36 0.83 -18.40
CA LEU A 33 -19.34 1.80 -17.30
C LEU A 33 -18.87 3.16 -17.79
N ARG A 34 -17.85 3.21 -18.66
CA ARG A 34 -17.34 4.48 -19.23
C ARG A 34 -18.40 5.22 -20.05
N SER A 35 -19.24 4.53 -20.81
CA SER A 35 -20.31 5.19 -21.59
C SER A 35 -21.43 5.74 -20.70
N GLN A 36 -21.66 5.13 -19.53
CA GLN A 36 -22.67 5.55 -18.56
C GLN A 36 -22.22 6.68 -17.61
N VAL A 37 -20.91 6.94 -17.50
CA VAL A 37 -20.36 7.93 -16.56
C VAL A 37 -20.98 9.31 -16.74
N VAL A 38 -21.20 9.76 -17.98
CA VAL A 38 -21.74 11.09 -18.27
C VAL A 38 -23.21 11.20 -17.83
N GLU A 39 -24.00 10.17 -18.07
CA GLU A 39 -25.44 10.20 -17.78
C GLU A 39 -25.77 9.84 -16.32
N SER A 40 -24.98 8.98 -15.68
CA SER A 40 -25.29 8.40 -14.38
C SER A 40 -24.05 8.15 -13.50
N PRO A 41 -23.28 9.20 -13.17
CA PRO A 41 -22.01 9.05 -12.45
C PRO A 41 -22.17 8.39 -11.07
N ASP A 42 -23.26 8.66 -10.34
CA ASP A 42 -23.53 8.04 -9.03
C ASP A 42 -23.81 6.54 -9.12
N SER A 43 -24.53 6.12 -10.17
CA SER A 43 -24.78 4.70 -10.44
C SER A 43 -23.48 3.96 -10.75
N VAL A 44 -22.59 4.58 -11.55
CA VAL A 44 -21.27 4.02 -11.85
C VAL A 44 -20.44 3.88 -10.57
N LEU A 45 -20.38 4.91 -9.72
CA LEU A 45 -19.67 4.85 -8.44
C LEU A 45 -20.18 3.70 -7.55
N ALA A 46 -21.51 3.53 -7.44
CA ALA A 46 -22.11 2.44 -6.66
C ALA A 46 -21.83 1.04 -7.23
N VAL A 47 -21.62 0.91 -8.55
CA VAL A 47 -21.16 -0.35 -9.17
C VAL A 47 -19.70 -0.59 -8.82
N LEU A 48 -18.83 0.41 -8.94
CA LEU A 48 -17.41 0.29 -8.59
C LEU A 48 -17.19 -0.09 -7.13
N ASP A 49 -17.97 0.49 -6.21
CA ASP A 49 -17.93 0.13 -4.78
C ASP A 49 -18.27 -1.35 -4.54
N ARG A 50 -19.27 -1.88 -5.28
CA ARG A 50 -19.64 -3.31 -5.18
C ARG A 50 -18.55 -4.23 -5.72
N ILE A 51 -17.91 -3.85 -6.83
CA ILE A 51 -16.80 -4.62 -7.42
C ILE A 51 -15.65 -4.75 -6.41
N GLU A 52 -15.27 -3.67 -5.74
CA GLU A 52 -14.21 -3.68 -4.72
C GLU A 52 -14.58 -4.52 -3.49
N ILE A 53 -15.82 -4.43 -3.00
CA ILE A 53 -16.28 -5.16 -1.80
C ILE A 53 -16.32 -6.67 -2.05
N GLN A 54 -16.83 -7.10 -3.21
CA GLN A 54 -17.00 -8.51 -3.52
C GLN A 54 -15.66 -9.24 -3.78
N LYS A 55 -14.53 -8.51 -3.81
CA LYS A 55 -13.17 -9.03 -4.09
C LYS A 55 -13.14 -9.92 -5.34
N TYR A 56 -13.99 -9.61 -6.31
CA TYR A 56 -14.09 -10.28 -7.58
C TYR A 56 -13.44 -9.34 -8.60
N PRO A 57 -12.18 -9.50 -8.99
CA PRO A 57 -11.61 -8.59 -9.97
C PRO A 57 -12.12 -8.99 -11.36
N ALA A 58 -13.20 -8.36 -11.79
CA ALA A 58 -13.51 -8.19 -13.21
C ALA A 58 -12.77 -6.97 -13.80
N LEU A 59 -12.20 -6.08 -12.98
CA LEU A 59 -11.46 -4.91 -13.48
C LEU A 59 -10.15 -4.73 -12.70
N PRO A 60 -9.01 -4.44 -13.36
CA PRO A 60 -7.79 -4.03 -12.69
C PRO A 60 -7.98 -2.72 -11.89
N ASP A 61 -7.27 -2.58 -10.77
CA ASP A 61 -7.35 -1.40 -9.88
C ASP A 61 -7.19 -0.06 -10.61
N TYR A 62 -6.29 0.00 -11.59
CA TYR A 62 -6.07 1.23 -12.36
C TYR A 62 -7.31 1.64 -13.18
N GLN A 63 -8.10 0.68 -13.67
CA GLN A 63 -9.34 0.95 -14.42
C GLN A 63 -10.45 1.41 -13.48
N ILE A 64 -10.57 0.78 -12.31
CA ILE A 64 -11.53 1.19 -11.26
C ILE A 64 -11.24 2.65 -10.86
N ASN A 65 -9.98 2.96 -10.55
CA ASN A 65 -9.57 4.32 -10.18
C ASN A 65 -9.80 5.32 -11.33
N LEU A 66 -9.54 4.94 -12.59
CA LEU A 66 -9.78 5.82 -13.73
C LEU A 66 -11.28 6.11 -13.92
N LEU A 67 -12.13 5.10 -13.78
CA LEU A 67 -13.59 5.26 -13.87
C LEU A 67 -14.13 6.13 -12.73
N ARG A 68 -13.58 6.00 -11.50
CA ARG A 68 -13.89 6.92 -10.40
C ARG A 68 -13.48 8.35 -10.74
N SER A 69 -12.26 8.55 -11.25
CA SER A 69 -11.78 9.87 -11.64
C SER A 69 -12.69 10.51 -12.70
N LEU A 70 -13.18 9.73 -13.67
CA LEU A 70 -14.14 10.19 -14.67
C LEU A 70 -15.49 10.54 -14.04
N ALA A 71 -16.04 9.68 -13.17
CA ALA A 71 -17.32 9.94 -12.51
C ALA A 71 -17.28 11.19 -11.61
N TYR A 72 -16.20 11.37 -10.84
CA TYR A 72 -16.02 12.58 -10.04
C TYR A 72 -15.79 13.83 -10.88
N ASN A 73 -15.20 13.71 -12.07
CA ASN A 73 -15.06 14.83 -13.00
C ASN A 73 -16.43 15.33 -13.48
N GLU A 74 -17.35 14.42 -13.82
CA GLU A 74 -18.73 14.78 -14.17
C GLU A 74 -19.46 15.45 -13.00
N LYS A 75 -19.16 15.03 -11.76
CA LYS A 75 -19.69 15.65 -10.54
C LYS A 75 -18.95 16.93 -10.12
N ARG A 76 -17.93 17.38 -10.87
CA ARG A 76 -17.07 18.53 -10.56
C ARG A 76 -16.37 18.44 -9.19
N MET A 77 -16.10 17.23 -8.70
CA MET A 77 -15.44 16.99 -7.42
C MET A 77 -13.92 16.85 -7.59
N PHE A 78 -13.25 17.95 -7.91
CA PHE A 78 -11.87 17.93 -8.43
C PHE A 78 -10.83 17.38 -7.45
N THR A 79 -11.03 17.43 -6.13
CA THR A 79 -10.07 16.83 -5.17
C THR A 79 -10.08 15.30 -5.31
N LEU A 80 -11.26 14.72 -5.57
CA LEU A 80 -11.40 13.29 -5.81
C LEU A 80 -10.90 12.91 -7.21
N VAL A 81 -11.09 13.76 -8.22
CA VAL A 81 -10.48 13.59 -9.55
C VAL A 81 -8.97 13.47 -9.41
N GLU A 82 -8.31 14.44 -8.75
CA GLU A 82 -6.86 14.43 -8.54
C GLU A 82 -6.41 13.15 -7.80
N ARG A 83 -7.07 12.79 -6.68
CA ARG A 83 -6.75 11.57 -5.91
C ARG A 83 -6.78 10.33 -6.79
N TYR A 84 -7.88 10.10 -7.51
CA TYR A 84 -8.06 8.86 -8.25
C TYR A 84 -7.25 8.83 -9.55
N ALA A 85 -7.02 9.98 -10.20
CA ALA A 85 -6.08 10.08 -11.31
C ALA A 85 -4.65 9.71 -10.87
N LEU A 86 -4.18 10.21 -9.72
CA LEU A 86 -2.88 9.82 -9.14
C LEU A 86 -2.81 8.32 -8.85
N LYS A 87 -3.82 7.74 -8.20
CA LYS A 87 -3.88 6.29 -7.94
C LYS A 87 -3.84 5.46 -9.23
N THR A 88 -4.45 5.93 -10.31
CA THR A 88 -4.34 5.28 -11.63
C THR A 88 -2.91 5.34 -12.16
N LEU A 89 -2.24 6.48 -12.03
CA LEU A 89 -0.87 6.70 -12.52
C LEU A 89 0.21 5.97 -11.70
N GLU A 90 -0.06 5.66 -10.43
CA GLU A 90 0.82 4.91 -9.53
C GLU A 90 0.81 3.40 -9.79
N ALA A 91 -0.15 2.86 -10.55
CA ALA A 91 -0.24 1.42 -10.80
C ALA A 91 0.90 0.92 -11.69
N ASP A 92 1.68 -0.07 -11.24
CA ASP A 92 2.89 -0.58 -11.93
C ASP A 92 2.68 -0.93 -13.42
N SER A 93 1.48 -1.41 -13.79
CA SER A 93 1.14 -1.83 -15.15
C SER A 93 0.62 -0.71 -16.06
N ILE A 94 0.28 0.47 -15.53
CA ILE A 94 -0.41 1.52 -16.29
C ILE A 94 0.41 2.04 -17.48
N SER A 95 1.74 2.01 -17.37
CA SER A 95 2.66 2.41 -18.44
C SER A 95 2.47 1.57 -19.72
N LYS A 96 1.93 0.35 -19.62
CA LYS A 96 1.60 -0.52 -20.75
C LYS A 96 0.23 -0.19 -21.37
N HIS A 97 -0.60 0.59 -20.68
CA HIS A 97 -1.97 0.97 -21.06
C HIS A 97 -2.02 2.46 -21.41
N LYS A 98 -1.40 2.81 -22.54
CA LYS A 98 -1.14 4.19 -22.95
C LYS A 98 -2.40 5.07 -23.03
N LYS A 99 -3.55 4.53 -23.46
CA LYS A 99 -4.80 5.29 -23.58
C LYS A 99 -5.33 5.70 -22.21
N GLU A 100 -5.33 4.79 -21.26
CA GLU A 100 -5.72 5.02 -19.87
C GLU A 100 -4.74 5.94 -19.16
N TYR A 101 -3.44 5.74 -19.37
CA TYR A 101 -2.39 6.62 -18.84
C TYR A 101 -2.55 8.05 -19.34
N LEU A 102 -2.77 8.23 -20.65
CA LEU A 102 -3.03 9.54 -21.26
C LEU A 102 -4.27 10.19 -20.63
N LYS A 103 -5.38 9.45 -20.51
CA LYS A 103 -6.61 9.99 -19.91
C LYS A 103 -6.42 10.39 -18.45
N ALA A 104 -5.69 9.59 -17.66
CA ALA A 104 -5.40 9.90 -16.27
C ALA A 104 -4.53 11.16 -16.14
N LEU A 105 -3.53 11.34 -17.00
CA LEU A 105 -2.72 12.58 -17.02
C LEU A 105 -3.56 13.80 -17.40
N THR A 106 -4.47 13.70 -18.37
CA THR A 106 -5.37 14.81 -18.73
C THR A 106 -6.27 15.20 -17.56
N LEU A 107 -6.92 14.23 -16.91
CA LEU A 107 -7.77 14.48 -15.74
C LEU A 107 -6.99 15.09 -14.58
N LEU A 108 -5.75 14.62 -14.37
CA LEU A 108 -4.87 15.17 -13.34
C LEU A 108 -4.49 16.62 -13.65
N ALA A 109 -4.14 16.92 -14.91
CA ALA A 109 -3.78 18.27 -15.33
C ALA A 109 -4.95 19.26 -15.13
N ASP A 110 -6.17 18.86 -15.49
CA ASP A 110 -7.38 19.66 -15.33
C ASP A 110 -7.68 19.93 -13.84
N ALA A 111 -7.63 18.89 -13.00
CA ALA A 111 -7.87 19.01 -11.56
C ALA A 111 -6.81 19.88 -10.86
N GLN A 112 -5.55 19.75 -11.24
CA GLN A 112 -4.46 20.56 -10.71
C GLN A 112 -4.59 22.04 -11.10
N SER A 113 -5.00 22.31 -12.34
CA SER A 113 -5.24 23.69 -12.80
C SER A 113 -6.37 24.35 -12.00
N TYR A 114 -7.47 23.62 -11.79
CA TYR A 114 -8.62 24.08 -11.01
C TYR A 114 -8.25 24.55 -9.59
N PHE A 115 -7.32 23.86 -8.92
CA PHE A 115 -6.87 24.26 -7.58
C PHE A 115 -5.71 25.26 -7.55
N GLY A 116 -5.30 25.80 -8.71
CA GLY A 116 -4.17 26.72 -8.80
C GLY A 116 -2.80 26.03 -8.68
N ASN A 117 -2.74 24.70 -8.73
CA ASN A 117 -1.49 23.96 -8.86
C ASN A 117 -1.01 23.98 -10.34
N TYR A 118 -0.73 25.18 -10.83
CA TYR A 118 -0.40 25.39 -12.24
C TYR A 118 0.87 24.66 -12.67
N ARG A 119 1.87 24.57 -11.77
CA ARG A 119 3.10 23.80 -12.04
C ARG A 119 2.81 22.31 -12.24
N GLY A 120 2.03 21.71 -11.33
CA GLY A 120 1.62 20.31 -11.47
C GLY A 120 0.84 20.08 -12.76
N SER A 121 -0.10 20.99 -13.06
CA SER A 121 -0.90 20.93 -14.29
C SER A 121 -0.01 20.94 -15.55
N ILE A 122 0.97 21.85 -15.62
CA ILE A 122 1.93 21.92 -16.72
C ILE A 122 2.76 20.63 -16.83
N ASP A 123 3.30 20.13 -15.71
CA ASP A 123 4.10 18.90 -15.70
C ASP A 123 3.30 17.68 -16.20
N SER A 124 2.04 17.56 -15.77
CA SER A 124 1.12 16.51 -16.21
C SER A 124 0.75 16.65 -17.69
N SER A 125 0.45 17.88 -18.14
CA SER A 125 0.14 18.20 -19.54
C SER A 125 1.30 17.92 -20.49
N LEU A 126 2.55 18.23 -20.13
CA LEU A 126 3.72 17.95 -20.96
C LEU A 126 3.89 16.44 -21.20
N LYS A 127 3.76 15.63 -20.15
CA LYS A 127 3.78 14.16 -20.26
C LYS A 127 2.64 13.63 -21.13
N ALA A 128 1.44 14.20 -20.97
CA ALA A 128 0.27 13.81 -21.74
C ALA A 128 0.44 14.15 -23.23
N ILE A 129 0.96 15.33 -23.56
CA ILE A 129 1.25 15.76 -24.94
C ILE A 129 2.30 14.86 -25.57
N GLU A 130 3.38 14.54 -24.85
CA GLU A 130 4.43 13.65 -25.36
C GLU A 130 3.84 12.29 -25.75
N LEU A 131 3.05 11.68 -24.86
CA LEU A 131 2.41 10.41 -25.12
C LEU A 131 1.39 10.48 -26.26
N ALA A 132 0.55 11.53 -26.29
CA ALA A 132 -0.42 11.72 -27.34
C ALA A 132 0.23 11.89 -28.73
N ARG A 133 1.39 12.56 -28.80
CA ARG A 133 2.20 12.68 -30.02
C ARG A 133 2.76 11.33 -30.46
N GLN A 134 3.28 10.52 -29.53
CA GLN A 134 3.78 9.18 -29.82
C GLN A 134 2.69 8.26 -30.40
N GLU A 135 1.44 8.41 -29.94
CA GLU A 135 0.28 7.65 -30.43
C GLU A 135 -0.37 8.27 -31.68
N GLY A 136 0.16 9.37 -32.21
CA GLY A 136 -0.44 10.09 -33.34
C GLY A 136 -1.82 10.72 -33.04
N ASN A 137 -2.19 10.85 -31.77
CA ASN A 137 -3.51 11.33 -31.35
C ASN A 137 -3.56 12.87 -31.27
N LYS A 138 -3.62 13.52 -32.44
CA LYS A 138 -3.67 14.99 -32.54
C LYS A 138 -4.82 15.62 -31.76
N ALA A 139 -5.98 14.98 -31.74
CA ALA A 139 -7.14 15.49 -31.01
C ALA A 139 -6.84 15.60 -29.50
N ALA A 140 -6.15 14.62 -28.91
CA ALA A 140 -5.74 14.69 -27.52
C ALA A 140 -4.68 15.76 -27.28
N VAL A 141 -3.69 15.89 -28.19
CA VAL A 141 -2.68 16.97 -28.10
C VAL A 141 -3.36 18.34 -28.05
N TYR A 142 -4.31 18.60 -28.95
CA TYR A 142 -5.00 19.89 -28.99
C TYR A 142 -5.91 20.13 -27.80
N ASN A 143 -6.59 19.09 -27.29
CA ASN A 143 -7.35 19.20 -26.06
C ASN A 143 -6.47 19.63 -24.87
N ILE A 144 -5.29 19.00 -24.72
CA ILE A 144 -4.37 19.32 -23.61
C ILE A 144 -3.72 20.71 -23.80
N LEU A 145 -3.41 21.10 -25.04
CA LEU A 145 -2.91 22.45 -25.33
C LEU A 145 -3.95 23.53 -25.00
N THR A 146 -5.25 23.25 -25.14
CA THR A 146 -6.30 24.15 -24.65
C THR A 146 -6.26 24.29 -23.12
N THR A 147 -6.11 23.18 -22.38
CA THR A 147 -5.90 23.23 -20.92
C THR A 147 -4.66 24.06 -20.56
N MET A 148 -3.55 23.93 -21.31
CA MET A 148 -2.35 24.75 -21.10
C MET A 148 -2.60 26.23 -21.40
N ALA A 149 -3.41 26.55 -22.42
CA ALA A 149 -3.79 27.92 -22.73
C ALA A 149 -4.60 28.56 -21.59
N GLU A 150 -5.65 27.88 -21.12
CA GLU A 150 -6.50 28.31 -20.00
C GLU A 150 -5.70 28.47 -18.70
N THR A 151 -4.78 27.53 -18.44
CA THR A 151 -3.85 27.60 -17.31
C THR A 151 -2.92 28.82 -17.43
N SER A 152 -2.42 29.12 -18.64
CA SER A 152 -1.56 30.28 -18.88
C SER A 152 -2.34 31.60 -18.67
N PHE A 153 -3.58 31.69 -19.14
CA PHE A 153 -4.44 32.85 -18.88
C PHE A 153 -4.72 33.04 -17.39
N SER A 154 -4.97 31.95 -16.67
CA SER A 154 -5.19 31.95 -15.22
C SER A 154 -3.97 32.44 -14.43
N MET A 155 -2.75 32.16 -14.94
CA MET A 155 -1.50 32.69 -14.39
C MET A 155 -1.22 34.16 -14.78
N GLY A 156 -2.02 34.75 -15.67
CA GLY A 156 -1.76 36.07 -16.25
C GLY A 156 -0.76 36.07 -17.41
N GLU A 157 -0.27 34.91 -17.84
CA GLU A 157 0.67 34.73 -18.96
C GLU A 157 -0.06 34.76 -20.31
N ARG A 158 -0.71 35.89 -20.61
CA ARG A 158 -1.62 36.07 -21.75
C ARG A 158 -1.00 35.66 -23.09
N LYS A 159 0.24 36.08 -23.36
CA LYS A 159 0.94 35.77 -24.62
C LYS A 159 1.07 34.27 -24.83
N GLN A 160 1.53 33.55 -23.81
CA GLN A 160 1.71 32.10 -23.88
C GLN A 160 0.38 31.38 -24.10
N GLY A 161 -0.70 31.85 -23.46
CA GLY A 161 -2.04 31.32 -23.70
C GLY A 161 -2.47 31.45 -25.17
N TYR A 162 -2.23 32.61 -25.79
CA TYR A 162 -2.49 32.80 -27.22
C TYR A 162 -1.59 31.94 -28.11
N ASP A 163 -0.29 31.83 -27.79
CA ASP A 163 0.67 31.01 -28.56
C ASP A 163 0.21 29.54 -28.63
N TYR A 164 -0.32 28.98 -27.53
CA TYR A 164 -0.89 27.62 -27.54
C TYR A 164 -2.14 27.48 -28.41
N LEU A 165 -3.06 28.44 -28.34
CA LEU A 165 -4.27 28.43 -29.19
C LEU A 165 -3.91 28.58 -30.67
N ASP A 166 -2.95 29.44 -31.00
CA ASP A 166 -2.45 29.64 -32.35
C ASP A 166 -1.74 28.41 -32.90
N GLN A 167 -1.03 27.68 -32.05
CA GLN A 167 -0.45 26.38 -32.41
C GLN A 167 -1.55 25.39 -32.83
N ILE A 168 -2.60 25.23 -32.00
CA ILE A 168 -3.73 24.34 -32.32
C ILE A 168 -4.37 24.73 -33.64
N ILE A 169 -4.64 26.02 -33.82
CA ILE A 169 -5.34 26.55 -34.99
C ILE A 169 -4.51 26.36 -36.26
N SER A 170 -3.23 26.73 -36.24
CA SER A 170 -2.35 26.65 -37.41
C SER A 170 -2.07 25.21 -37.85
N GLU A 171 -1.79 24.31 -36.90
CA GLU A 171 -1.47 22.92 -37.19
C GLU A 171 -2.72 22.07 -37.52
N GLY A 172 -3.88 22.42 -36.95
CA GLY A 172 -5.08 21.60 -37.00
C GLY A 172 -6.11 21.96 -38.08
N SER A 173 -6.14 23.21 -38.56
CA SER A 173 -7.21 23.71 -39.44
C SER A 173 -7.30 22.99 -40.79
N THR A 174 -6.19 22.40 -41.26
CA THR A 174 -6.13 21.67 -42.54
C THR A 174 -6.56 20.21 -42.41
N SER A 175 -6.77 19.69 -41.21
CA SER A 175 -7.18 18.30 -40.97
C SER A 175 -8.48 17.92 -41.69
N SER A 176 -8.62 16.64 -42.02
CA SER A 176 -9.87 16.02 -42.49
C SER A 176 -10.59 15.23 -41.38
N GLU A 177 -10.00 15.14 -40.18
CA GLU A 177 -10.61 14.44 -39.04
C GLU A 177 -11.53 15.37 -38.26
N VAL A 178 -12.83 15.03 -38.21
CA VAL A 178 -13.86 15.80 -37.49
C VAL A 178 -13.49 16.06 -36.03
N ARG A 179 -12.94 15.03 -35.34
CA ARG A 179 -12.54 15.16 -33.93
C ARG A 179 -11.39 16.16 -33.73
N VAL A 180 -10.46 16.23 -34.69
CA VAL A 180 -9.38 17.23 -34.67
C VAL A 180 -9.95 18.62 -34.92
N LEU A 181 -10.80 18.77 -35.95
CA LEU A 181 -11.43 20.05 -36.28
C LEU A 181 -12.35 20.57 -35.17
N ALA A 182 -13.02 19.68 -34.43
CA ALA A 182 -13.82 20.04 -33.26
C ALA A 182 -12.95 20.67 -32.15
N ASN A 183 -11.75 20.14 -31.89
CA ASN A 183 -10.80 20.74 -30.95
C ASN A 183 -10.26 22.08 -31.46
N VAL A 184 -10.03 22.22 -32.77
CA VAL A 184 -9.65 23.52 -33.38
C VAL A 184 -10.78 24.55 -33.23
N SER A 185 -12.04 24.15 -33.44
CA SER A 185 -13.20 25.03 -33.21
C SER A 185 -13.31 25.45 -31.74
N ALA A 186 -13.05 24.52 -30.81
CA ALA A 186 -13.00 24.83 -29.38
C ALA A 186 -11.89 25.85 -29.05
N ALA A 187 -10.69 25.67 -29.62
CA ALA A 187 -9.58 26.62 -29.47
C ALA A 187 -9.92 28.02 -30.00
N TYR A 188 -10.56 28.12 -31.17
CA TYR A 188 -11.11 29.41 -31.63
C TYR A 188 -12.11 30.00 -30.64
N GLY A 189 -12.97 29.17 -30.03
CA GLY A 189 -13.92 29.61 -29.02
C GLY A 189 -13.26 30.26 -27.81
N VAL A 190 -12.29 29.57 -27.20
CA VAL A 190 -11.49 30.11 -26.09
C VAL A 190 -10.79 31.40 -26.53
N LYS A 191 -10.13 31.39 -27.69
CA LYS A 191 -9.41 32.56 -28.22
C LYS A 191 -10.31 33.79 -28.35
N ILE A 192 -11.51 33.63 -28.89
CA ILE A 192 -12.46 34.74 -29.09
C ILE A 192 -12.95 35.32 -27.76
N VAL A 193 -13.23 34.47 -26.77
CA VAL A 193 -13.62 34.92 -25.41
C VAL A 193 -12.49 35.73 -24.79
N GLU A 194 -11.27 35.21 -24.86
CA GLU A 194 -10.09 35.85 -24.30
C GLU A 194 -9.76 37.16 -25.01
N LEU A 195 -9.88 37.23 -26.34
CA LEU A 195 -9.73 38.47 -27.09
C LEU A 195 -10.79 39.51 -26.72
N TYR A 196 -12.04 39.08 -26.50
CA TYR A 196 -13.11 39.98 -26.07
C TYR A 196 -12.82 40.54 -24.67
N ALA A 197 -12.35 39.70 -23.74
CA ALA A 197 -11.94 40.12 -22.39
C ALA A 197 -10.74 41.09 -22.39
N ASP A 198 -9.86 40.99 -23.39
CA ASP A 198 -8.70 41.87 -23.62
C ASP A 198 -9.05 43.16 -24.41
N ASP A 199 -10.33 43.43 -24.67
CA ASP A 199 -10.80 44.52 -25.55
C ASP A 199 -10.26 44.46 -27.01
N LYS A 200 -9.75 43.30 -27.45
CA LYS A 200 -9.24 43.05 -28.82
C LYS A 200 -10.36 42.63 -29.78
N PHE A 201 -11.40 43.45 -29.88
CA PHE A 201 -12.62 43.13 -30.66
C PHE A 201 -12.37 42.92 -32.15
N ALA A 202 -11.41 43.66 -32.73
CA ALA A 202 -11.07 43.54 -34.15
C ALA A 202 -10.51 42.15 -34.48
N GLU A 203 -9.61 41.64 -33.63
CA GLU A 203 -9.07 40.29 -33.74
C GLU A 203 -10.15 39.25 -33.45
N GLY A 204 -10.94 39.42 -32.40
CA GLY A 204 -12.05 38.53 -32.05
C GLY A 204 -13.06 38.37 -33.20
N LEU A 205 -13.39 39.47 -33.90
CA LEU A 205 -14.25 39.45 -35.08
C LEU A 205 -13.64 38.65 -36.24
N ILE A 206 -12.33 38.81 -36.50
CA ILE A 206 -11.62 38.06 -37.55
C ILE A 206 -11.59 36.57 -37.22
N GLU A 207 -11.23 36.21 -35.98
CA GLU A 207 -11.17 34.82 -35.52
C GLU A 207 -12.56 34.16 -35.51
N GLY A 208 -13.62 34.91 -35.17
CA GLY A 208 -15.01 34.45 -35.28
C GLY A 208 -15.39 34.02 -36.70
N LYS A 209 -15.02 34.82 -37.71
CA LYS A 209 -15.27 34.48 -39.12
C LYS A 209 -14.49 33.25 -39.58
N LYS A 210 -13.22 33.11 -39.15
CA LYS A 210 -12.41 31.92 -39.43
C LYS A 210 -13.05 30.67 -38.80
N ARG A 211 -13.56 30.78 -37.58
CA ARG A 211 -14.28 29.69 -36.92
C ARG A 211 -15.55 29.29 -37.66
N LEU A 212 -16.33 30.24 -38.20
CA LEU A 212 -17.51 29.90 -39.01
C LEU A 212 -17.15 29.07 -40.25
N ALA A 213 -16.10 29.46 -40.98
CA ALA A 213 -15.62 28.68 -42.13
C ALA A 213 -15.16 27.27 -41.73
N LEU A 214 -14.54 27.13 -40.55
CA LEU A 214 -14.18 25.82 -40.00
C LEU A 214 -15.41 24.97 -39.66
N ILE A 215 -16.45 25.57 -39.08
CA ILE A 215 -17.70 24.85 -38.75
C ILE A 215 -18.40 24.36 -40.01
N GLU A 216 -18.43 25.18 -41.07
CA GLU A 216 -18.92 24.75 -42.39
C GLU A 216 -18.11 23.57 -42.95
N LYS A 217 -16.79 23.61 -42.83
CA LYS A 217 -15.93 22.48 -43.20
C LYS A 217 -16.27 21.21 -42.41
N ILE A 218 -16.51 21.32 -41.09
CA ILE A 218 -16.91 20.17 -40.25
C ILE A 218 -18.23 19.57 -40.73
N GLU A 219 -19.22 20.40 -41.02
CA GLU A 219 -20.52 19.94 -41.53
C GLU A 219 -20.38 19.22 -42.88
N ASN A 220 -19.59 19.78 -43.80
CA ASN A 220 -19.37 19.20 -45.12
C ASN A 220 -18.65 17.84 -45.07
N ILE A 221 -17.79 17.62 -44.08
CA ILE A 221 -17.17 16.29 -43.86
C ILE A 221 -18.19 15.28 -43.32
N GLY A 222 -19.16 15.73 -42.52
CA GLY A 222 -20.18 14.90 -41.91
C GLY A 222 -19.66 14.07 -40.72
N GLY A 223 -20.57 13.34 -40.05
CA GLY A 223 -20.22 12.47 -38.91
C GLY A 223 -20.19 13.15 -37.54
N SER A 224 -20.51 14.45 -37.45
CA SER A 224 -20.78 15.11 -36.17
C SER A 224 -22.17 14.73 -35.62
N PRO A 225 -22.36 14.72 -34.29
CA PRO A 225 -23.68 14.52 -33.69
C PRO A 225 -24.72 15.52 -34.20
N ALA A 226 -25.99 15.11 -34.24
CA ALA A 226 -27.09 15.99 -34.65
C ALA A 226 -27.14 17.26 -33.76
N GLY A 227 -27.31 18.43 -34.39
CA GLY A 227 -27.34 19.73 -33.71
C GLY A 227 -25.98 20.29 -33.29
N PHE A 228 -24.89 19.53 -33.38
CA PHE A 228 -23.55 20.00 -32.98
C PHE A 228 -23.11 21.23 -33.77
N THR A 229 -23.18 21.18 -35.11
CA THR A 229 -22.73 22.30 -35.97
C THR A 229 -23.64 23.51 -35.82
N ASP A 230 -24.94 23.32 -35.65
CA ASP A 230 -25.92 24.40 -35.43
C ASP A 230 -25.64 25.16 -34.11
N GLN A 231 -25.42 24.45 -33.00
CA GLN A 231 -25.02 25.06 -31.72
C GLN A 231 -23.71 25.85 -31.84
N GLN A 232 -22.70 25.28 -32.52
CA GLN A 232 -21.40 25.93 -32.71
C GLN A 232 -21.52 27.20 -33.57
N ARG A 233 -22.38 27.20 -34.60
CA ARG A 233 -22.70 28.39 -35.40
C ARG A 233 -23.39 29.46 -34.57
N ALA A 234 -24.41 29.08 -33.79
CA ALA A 234 -25.11 30.01 -32.92
C ALA A 234 -24.11 30.73 -31.99
N TYR A 235 -23.22 29.97 -31.34
CA TYR A 235 -22.17 30.56 -30.51
C TYR A 235 -21.26 31.51 -31.29
N ALA A 236 -20.78 31.10 -32.48
CA ALA A 236 -19.88 31.91 -33.30
C ALA A 236 -20.54 33.21 -33.78
N TYR A 237 -21.79 33.15 -34.27
CA TYR A 237 -22.56 34.32 -34.66
C TYR A 237 -22.77 35.28 -33.50
N ALA A 238 -23.08 34.77 -32.30
CA ALA A 238 -23.24 35.62 -31.14
C ALA A 238 -21.96 36.37 -30.78
N ARG A 239 -20.80 35.70 -30.82
CA ARG A 239 -19.50 36.36 -30.56
C ARG A 239 -19.12 37.37 -31.65
N ILE A 240 -19.42 37.07 -32.91
CA ILE A 240 -19.24 38.01 -34.03
C ILE A 240 -20.11 39.25 -33.83
N ALA A 241 -21.38 39.07 -33.46
CA ALA A 241 -22.31 40.17 -33.22
C ALA A 241 -21.78 41.09 -32.10
N SER A 242 -21.36 40.53 -30.96
CA SER A 242 -20.81 41.31 -29.84
C SER A 242 -19.51 42.05 -30.24
N CYS A 243 -18.57 41.39 -30.92
CA CYS A 243 -17.33 42.04 -31.36
C CYS A 243 -17.58 43.15 -32.38
N ALA A 244 -18.45 42.92 -33.36
CA ALA A 244 -18.81 43.91 -34.37
C ALA A 244 -19.52 45.13 -33.74
N GLU A 245 -20.37 44.89 -32.74
CA GLU A 245 -21.08 45.94 -32.03
C GLU A 245 -20.13 46.85 -31.23
N ARG A 246 -19.17 46.26 -30.51
CA ARG A 246 -18.12 46.97 -29.78
C ARG A 246 -17.19 47.78 -30.69
N LEU A 247 -17.03 47.36 -31.95
CA LEU A 247 -16.30 48.12 -32.98
C LEU A 247 -17.15 49.19 -33.68
N GLY A 248 -18.44 49.31 -33.35
CA GLY A 248 -19.36 50.23 -34.02
C GLY A 248 -19.81 49.79 -35.42
N LYS A 249 -19.52 48.56 -35.83
CA LYS A 249 -19.92 48.00 -37.14
C LYS A 249 -21.36 47.48 -37.09
N LYS A 250 -22.32 48.40 -36.98
CA LYS A 250 -23.74 48.08 -36.68
C LYS A 250 -24.39 47.13 -37.69
N ASP A 251 -24.15 47.30 -38.98
CA ASP A 251 -24.73 46.43 -40.02
C ASP A 251 -24.19 45.00 -39.94
N GLU A 252 -22.89 44.85 -39.67
CA GLU A 252 -22.24 43.55 -39.51
C GLU A 252 -22.72 42.85 -38.23
N ALA A 253 -22.85 43.61 -37.13
CA ALA A 253 -23.38 43.11 -35.87
C ALA A 253 -24.83 42.64 -36.01
N ARG A 254 -25.67 43.44 -36.67
CA ARG A 254 -27.07 43.10 -36.95
C ARG A 254 -27.19 41.87 -37.86
N LYS A 255 -26.38 41.78 -38.91
CA LYS A 255 -26.37 40.60 -39.78
C LYS A 255 -26.03 39.34 -38.98
N ALA A 256 -24.98 39.38 -38.15
CA ALA A 256 -24.62 38.24 -37.31
C ALA A 256 -25.71 37.89 -36.29
N TYR A 257 -26.41 38.88 -35.74
CA TYR A 257 -27.58 38.67 -34.89
C TYR A 257 -28.72 37.96 -35.64
N ASP A 258 -29.03 38.37 -36.88
CA ASP A 258 -30.09 37.74 -37.68
C ASP A 258 -29.73 36.29 -38.02
N GLU A 259 -28.47 36.01 -38.36
CA GLU A 259 -27.96 34.64 -38.59
C GLU A 259 -27.98 33.80 -37.32
N PHE A 260 -27.68 34.38 -36.15
CA PHE A 260 -27.86 33.72 -34.86
C PHE A 260 -29.32 33.29 -34.66
N MET A 261 -30.27 34.21 -34.87
CA MET A 261 -31.70 33.94 -34.69
C MET A 261 -32.26 32.92 -35.71
N ALA A 262 -31.57 32.72 -36.83
CA ALA A 262 -31.95 31.71 -37.84
C ALA A 262 -31.57 30.27 -37.44
N THR A 263 -30.65 30.09 -36.48
CA THR A 263 -30.26 28.76 -35.99
C THR A 263 -31.39 28.05 -35.24
N ASP A 264 -31.39 26.72 -35.25
CA ASP A 264 -32.34 25.94 -34.45
C ASP A 264 -32.06 26.11 -32.95
N TYR A 265 -30.80 26.24 -32.57
CA TYR A 265 -30.36 26.43 -31.19
C TYR A 265 -30.93 27.73 -30.58
N ALA A 266 -30.98 28.84 -31.33
CA ALA A 266 -31.54 30.10 -30.86
C ALA A 266 -33.07 30.06 -30.64
N LYS A 267 -33.78 29.02 -31.12
CA LYS A 267 -35.21 28.84 -30.84
C LYS A 267 -35.44 28.42 -29.38
N ASN A 268 -34.51 27.69 -28.78
CA ASN A 268 -34.54 27.31 -27.37
C ASN A 268 -34.16 28.50 -26.46
N PRO A 269 -34.93 28.82 -25.40
CA PRO A 269 -34.58 29.86 -24.44
C PRO A 269 -33.15 29.76 -23.89
N ILE A 270 -32.66 28.55 -23.60
CA ILE A 270 -31.29 28.34 -23.12
C ILE A 270 -30.26 28.79 -24.16
N GLY A 271 -30.51 28.51 -25.44
CA GLY A 271 -29.61 28.91 -26.52
C GLY A 271 -29.55 30.42 -26.73
N ARG A 272 -30.62 31.14 -26.39
CA ARG A 272 -30.68 32.61 -26.46
C ARG A 272 -29.75 33.31 -25.47
N VAL A 273 -29.22 32.61 -24.47
CA VAL A 273 -28.24 33.19 -23.55
C VAL A 273 -26.94 33.58 -24.27
N TYR A 274 -26.57 32.88 -25.35
CA TYR A 274 -25.32 33.17 -26.08
C TYR A 274 -25.25 34.60 -26.64
N ILE A 275 -26.38 35.20 -27.01
CA ILE A 275 -26.43 36.54 -27.64
C ILE A 275 -26.53 37.69 -26.62
N MET A 276 -26.49 37.40 -25.32
CA MET A 276 -26.77 38.38 -24.27
C MET A 276 -25.81 39.58 -24.31
N ASP A 277 -24.50 39.33 -24.51
CA ASP A 277 -23.48 40.37 -24.58
C ASP A 277 -23.80 41.38 -25.69
N TYR A 278 -24.19 40.91 -26.89
CA TYR A 278 -24.59 41.78 -27.99
C TYR A 278 -25.83 42.62 -27.66
N LEU A 279 -26.86 42.02 -27.04
CA LEU A 279 -28.07 42.75 -26.68
C LEU A 279 -27.80 43.85 -25.64
N LEU A 280 -26.92 43.57 -24.68
CA LEU A 280 -26.47 44.54 -23.69
C LEU A 280 -25.63 45.65 -24.33
N ASP A 281 -24.63 45.31 -25.14
CA ASP A 281 -23.75 46.26 -25.83
C ASP A 281 -24.53 47.18 -26.79
N SER A 282 -25.51 46.62 -27.49
CA SER A 282 -26.41 47.34 -28.41
C SER A 282 -27.59 48.03 -27.72
N ARG A 283 -27.65 48.00 -26.38
CA ARG A 283 -28.67 48.67 -25.56
C ARG A 283 -30.10 48.23 -25.85
N GLN A 284 -30.29 46.98 -26.27
CA GLN A 284 -31.60 46.37 -26.51
C GLN A 284 -32.21 45.85 -25.20
N TRP A 285 -32.37 46.73 -24.21
CA TRP A 285 -32.71 46.39 -22.83
C TRP A 285 -34.00 45.58 -22.70
N LYS A 286 -35.05 45.96 -23.41
CA LYS A 286 -36.32 45.23 -23.38
C LYS A 286 -36.15 43.79 -23.90
N LYS A 287 -35.34 43.61 -24.94
CA LYS A 287 -35.10 42.30 -25.55
C LYS A 287 -34.28 41.39 -24.64
N VAL A 288 -33.36 41.95 -23.84
CA VAL A 288 -32.68 41.20 -22.78
C VAL A 288 -33.73 40.57 -21.85
N LEU A 289 -34.64 41.40 -21.30
CA LEU A 289 -35.69 40.93 -20.40
C LEU A 289 -36.64 39.91 -21.06
N ASP A 290 -36.99 40.12 -22.33
CA ASP A 290 -37.82 39.18 -23.08
C ASP A 290 -37.13 37.81 -23.28
N PHE A 291 -35.79 37.80 -23.40
CA PHE A 291 -35.00 36.60 -23.59
C PHE A 291 -34.72 35.85 -22.28
N THR A 292 -34.61 36.58 -21.17
CA THR A 292 -34.35 36.02 -19.84
C THR A 292 -35.61 35.57 -19.12
N ALA A 293 -36.75 36.22 -19.34
CA ALA A 293 -38.01 35.89 -18.66
C ALA A 293 -38.40 34.39 -18.73
N PRO A 294 -38.27 33.68 -19.88
CA PRO A 294 -38.59 32.26 -19.96
C PRO A 294 -37.63 31.34 -19.21
N LEU A 295 -36.48 31.84 -18.74
CA LEU A 295 -35.48 31.06 -18.01
C LEU A 295 -35.79 30.95 -16.53
N TYR A 296 -36.44 31.96 -15.93
CA TYR A 296 -36.76 31.94 -14.49
C TYR A 296 -37.57 30.71 -14.05
N PRO A 297 -38.64 30.28 -14.75
CA PRO A 297 -39.38 29.07 -14.36
C PRO A 297 -38.54 27.78 -14.41
N MET A 298 -37.44 27.77 -15.15
CA MET A 298 -36.52 26.61 -15.18
C MET A 298 -35.72 26.48 -13.89
N PHE A 299 -35.68 27.54 -13.07
CA PHE A 299 -35.04 27.54 -11.76
C PHE A 299 -35.99 27.20 -10.60
N ASP A 300 -37.27 26.94 -10.89
CA ASP A 300 -38.25 26.57 -9.86
C ASP A 300 -37.98 25.15 -9.34
N GLY A 301 -37.81 25.02 -8.02
CA GLY A 301 -37.58 23.73 -7.36
C GLY A 301 -36.18 23.15 -7.59
N VAL A 302 -35.27 23.88 -8.24
CA VAL A 302 -33.86 23.51 -8.39
C VAL A 302 -32.96 24.45 -7.62
N ASP A 303 -31.71 24.03 -7.40
CA ASP A 303 -30.72 24.82 -6.68
C ASP A 303 -30.32 26.07 -7.48
N THR A 304 -30.63 27.25 -6.95
CA THR A 304 -30.34 28.56 -7.55
C THR A 304 -28.98 29.13 -7.16
N ILE A 305 -28.22 28.46 -6.28
CA ILE A 305 -26.85 28.83 -5.92
C ILE A 305 -25.90 28.29 -6.99
N ASN A 306 -25.98 28.88 -8.19
CA ASN A 306 -25.22 28.51 -9.37
C ASN A 306 -24.86 29.74 -10.23
N GLY A 307 -23.87 29.59 -11.11
CA GLY A 307 -23.36 30.69 -11.96
C GLY A 307 -24.34 31.14 -13.05
N ASP A 308 -25.23 30.26 -13.51
CA ASP A 308 -26.21 30.59 -14.55
C ASP A 308 -27.26 31.55 -14.02
N TYR A 309 -27.78 31.28 -12.81
CA TYR A 309 -28.73 32.16 -12.14
C TYR A 309 -28.10 33.51 -11.77
N TYR A 310 -26.85 33.50 -11.30
CA TYR A 310 -26.08 34.74 -11.09
C TYR A 310 -26.00 35.58 -12.38
N SER A 311 -25.62 34.94 -13.50
CA SER A 311 -25.46 35.61 -14.79
C SER A 311 -26.79 36.17 -15.33
N LEU A 312 -27.89 35.46 -15.08
CA LEU A 312 -29.25 35.89 -15.39
C LEU A 312 -29.61 37.19 -14.64
N LEU A 313 -29.43 37.19 -13.32
CA LEU A 313 -29.71 38.35 -12.47
C LEU A 313 -28.86 39.57 -12.88
N MET A 314 -27.59 39.37 -13.21
CA MET A 314 -26.70 40.44 -13.65
C MET A 314 -27.11 41.03 -15.01
N SER A 315 -27.56 40.18 -15.95
CA SER A 315 -28.04 40.63 -17.26
C SER A 315 -29.32 41.45 -17.14
N ASP A 316 -30.29 40.97 -16.35
CA ASP A 316 -31.54 41.69 -16.09
C ASP A 316 -31.30 42.99 -15.33
N SER A 317 -30.39 42.99 -14.34
CA SER A 317 -30.03 44.19 -13.60
C SER A 317 -29.52 45.29 -14.53
N ARG A 318 -28.59 44.95 -15.45
CA ARG A 318 -28.08 45.89 -16.45
C ARG A 318 -29.19 46.40 -17.38
N ALA A 319 -30.09 45.52 -17.82
CA ALA A 319 -31.22 45.92 -18.65
C ALA A 319 -32.20 46.84 -17.92
N LYS A 320 -32.54 46.55 -16.65
CA LYS A 320 -33.41 47.40 -15.82
C LYS A 320 -32.80 48.78 -15.58
N ALA A 321 -31.51 48.83 -15.26
CA ALA A 321 -30.78 50.09 -15.14
C ALA A 321 -30.79 50.88 -16.46
N GLY A 322 -30.59 50.19 -17.59
CA GLY A 322 -30.68 50.78 -18.93
C GLY A 322 -32.06 51.35 -19.30
N LEU A 323 -33.13 50.81 -18.71
CA LEU A 323 -34.50 51.32 -18.80
C LEU A 323 -34.82 52.43 -17.79
N GLY A 324 -33.89 52.75 -16.89
CA GLY A 324 -34.07 53.75 -15.83
C GLY A 324 -34.70 53.22 -14.54
N ASP A 325 -34.98 51.91 -14.45
CA ASP A 325 -35.48 51.29 -13.22
C ASP A 325 -34.31 50.91 -12.30
N PHE A 326 -33.71 51.93 -11.69
CA PHE A 326 -32.55 51.75 -10.82
C PHE A 326 -32.87 50.99 -9.53
N LYS A 327 -34.13 51.03 -9.08
CA LYS A 327 -34.55 50.31 -7.87
C LYS A 327 -34.54 48.81 -8.13
N GLU A 328 -35.23 48.36 -9.18
CA GLU A 328 -35.26 46.93 -9.51
C GLU A 328 -33.88 46.43 -9.94
N ALA A 329 -33.10 47.25 -10.66
CA ALA A 329 -31.72 46.93 -11.00
C ALA A 329 -30.86 46.67 -9.76
N TYR A 330 -30.97 47.53 -8.73
CA TYR A 330 -30.24 47.39 -7.48
C TYR A 330 -30.68 46.14 -6.70
N ASP A 331 -31.98 45.87 -6.60
CA ASP A 331 -32.51 44.67 -5.94
C ASP A 331 -31.96 43.39 -6.60
N LEU A 332 -31.87 43.36 -7.93
CA LEU A 332 -31.26 42.26 -8.69
C LEU A 332 -29.76 42.12 -8.41
N VAL A 333 -29.00 43.22 -8.32
CA VAL A 333 -27.58 43.18 -7.92
C VAL A 333 -27.43 42.61 -6.51
N GLN A 334 -28.25 43.02 -5.55
CA GLN A 334 -28.18 42.50 -4.19
C GLN A 334 -28.42 40.99 -4.12
N ARG A 335 -29.39 40.51 -4.92
CA ARG A 335 -29.62 39.07 -5.07
C ARG A 335 -28.42 38.37 -5.70
N ALA A 336 -27.87 38.93 -6.78
CA ALA A 336 -26.68 38.37 -7.43
C ALA A 336 -25.47 38.31 -6.48
N ALA A 337 -25.24 39.36 -5.69
CA ALA A 337 -24.19 39.39 -4.67
C ALA A 337 -24.39 38.29 -3.61
N THR A 338 -25.63 38.09 -3.15
CA THR A 338 -25.97 37.00 -2.20
C THR A 338 -25.68 35.62 -2.81
N ILE A 339 -26.00 35.41 -4.10
CA ILE A 339 -25.66 34.17 -4.81
C ILE A 339 -24.15 34.00 -4.92
N GLN A 340 -23.40 35.06 -5.22
CA GLN A 340 -21.94 35.03 -5.33
C GLN A 340 -21.27 34.69 -4.00
N ASP A 341 -21.71 35.29 -2.89
CA ASP A 341 -21.22 34.98 -1.54
C ASP A 341 -21.53 33.52 -1.17
N SER A 342 -22.74 33.06 -1.49
CA SER A 342 -23.16 31.68 -1.23
C SER A 342 -22.37 30.67 -2.08
N LEU A 343 -22.06 31.01 -3.33
CA LEU A 343 -21.22 30.21 -4.22
C LEU A 343 -19.80 30.08 -3.66
N TYR A 344 -19.20 31.19 -3.24
CA TYR A 344 -17.88 31.19 -2.62
C TYR A 344 -17.85 30.34 -1.34
N MET A 345 -18.86 30.48 -0.49
CA MET A 345 -18.97 29.69 0.74
C MET A 345 -19.21 28.21 0.45
N ARG A 346 -20.02 27.89 -0.57
CA ARG A 346 -20.25 26.52 -1.03
C ARG A 346 -18.95 25.90 -1.54
N GLU A 347 -18.22 26.59 -2.41
CA GLU A 347 -16.94 26.10 -2.94
C GLU A 347 -15.95 25.80 -1.80
N LYS A 348 -15.81 26.71 -0.83
CA LYS A 348 -14.99 26.51 0.36
C LYS A 348 -15.43 25.29 1.18
N THR A 349 -16.74 25.13 1.37
CA THR A 349 -17.32 24.03 2.15
C THR A 349 -17.18 22.69 1.43
N THR A 350 -17.49 22.64 0.13
CA THR A 350 -17.32 21.46 -0.73
C THR A 350 -15.87 21.03 -0.76
N LYS A 351 -14.92 21.96 -0.93
CA LYS A 351 -13.49 21.65 -0.85
C LYS A 351 -13.08 21.07 0.50
N ALA A 352 -13.60 21.63 1.60
CA ALA A 352 -13.34 21.09 2.94
C ALA A 352 -13.93 19.68 3.13
N GLN A 353 -15.14 19.42 2.62
CA GLN A 353 -15.78 18.10 2.65
C GLN A 353 -15.06 17.08 1.78
N GLU A 354 -14.60 17.47 0.60
CA GLU A 354 -13.78 16.66 -0.28
C GLU A 354 -12.46 16.28 0.39
N LEU A 355 -11.77 17.25 1.01
CA LEU A 355 -10.56 16.99 1.79
C LEU A 355 -10.83 16.05 2.96
N ALA A 356 -11.92 16.25 3.72
CA ALA A 356 -12.30 15.36 4.81
C ALA A 356 -12.57 13.93 4.31
N SER A 357 -13.20 13.77 3.14
CA SER A 357 -13.40 12.48 2.48
C SER A 357 -12.07 11.85 2.06
N VAL A 358 -11.15 12.64 1.50
CA VAL A 358 -9.79 12.19 1.17
C VAL A 358 -9.03 11.73 2.43
N PHE A 359 -9.11 12.47 3.53
CA PHE A 359 -8.50 12.09 4.81
C PHE A 359 -9.10 10.79 5.35
N ALA A 360 -10.42 10.69 5.43
CA ALA A 360 -11.10 9.47 5.89
C ALA A 360 -10.77 8.25 5.03
N LEU A 361 -10.69 8.43 3.70
CA LEU A 361 -10.25 7.37 2.79
C LEU A 361 -8.77 7.00 3.00
N ASN A 362 -7.89 7.97 3.25
CA ASN A 362 -6.47 7.70 3.56
C ASN A 362 -6.30 6.94 4.88
N GLU A 363 -7.05 7.29 5.91
CA GLU A 363 -7.05 6.55 7.18
C GLU A 363 -7.50 5.10 6.99
N LYS A 364 -8.56 4.90 6.18
CA LYS A 364 -9.03 3.56 5.81
C LYS A 364 -7.98 2.79 5.00
N ASP A 365 -7.35 3.40 4.01
CA ASP A 365 -6.29 2.79 3.21
C ASP A 365 -5.10 2.37 4.10
N MET A 366 -4.65 3.25 5.00
CA MET A 366 -3.60 2.95 5.99
C MET A 366 -4.00 1.81 6.94
N ALA A 367 -5.26 1.74 7.34
CA ALA A 367 -5.76 0.64 8.18
C ALA A 367 -5.74 -0.69 7.42
N LEU A 368 -6.18 -0.70 6.16
CA LEU A 368 -6.13 -1.87 5.28
C LEU A 368 -4.69 -2.32 5.00
N GLU A 369 -3.76 -1.40 4.78
CA GLU A 369 -2.34 -1.71 4.63
C GLU A 369 -1.74 -2.34 5.88
N LYS A 370 -2.05 -1.78 7.06
CA LYS A 370 -1.64 -2.38 8.35
C LYS A 370 -2.22 -3.78 8.52
N GLU A 371 -3.48 -3.99 8.17
CA GLU A 371 -4.12 -5.31 8.23
C GLU A 371 -3.46 -6.30 7.25
N LYS A 372 -3.20 -5.88 6.01
CA LYS A 372 -2.48 -6.66 4.99
C LYS A 372 -1.07 -7.03 5.48
N ALA A 373 -0.31 -6.08 6.01
CA ALA A 373 1.02 -6.31 6.54
C ALA A 373 1.00 -7.29 7.73
N LEU A 374 0.00 -7.16 8.61
CA LEU A 374 -0.20 -8.09 9.73
C LEU A 374 -0.58 -9.49 9.24
N SER A 375 -1.43 -9.60 8.21
CA SER A 375 -1.79 -10.87 7.56
C SER A 375 -0.59 -11.52 6.88
N GLN A 376 0.21 -10.77 6.11
CA GLN A 376 1.45 -11.24 5.49
C GLN A 376 2.46 -11.73 6.54
N ARG A 377 2.63 -10.99 7.64
CA ARG A 377 3.49 -11.42 8.75
C ARG A 377 3.01 -12.74 9.36
N LYS A 378 1.69 -12.91 9.56
CA LYS A 378 1.12 -14.18 10.03
C LYS A 378 1.39 -15.32 9.05
N GLN A 379 1.23 -15.09 7.74
CA GLN A 379 1.53 -16.09 6.72
C GLN A 379 3.01 -16.49 6.73
N ILE A 380 3.94 -15.52 6.80
CA ILE A 380 5.38 -15.80 6.87
C ILE A 380 5.71 -16.64 8.11
N LEU A 381 5.16 -16.28 9.28
CA LEU A 381 5.38 -17.04 10.51
C LEU A 381 4.80 -18.46 10.44
N LEU A 382 3.64 -18.63 9.80
CA LEU A 382 3.02 -19.93 9.59
C LEU A 382 3.83 -20.81 8.63
N ILE A 383 4.34 -20.26 7.53
CA ILE A 383 5.23 -20.97 6.60
C ILE A 383 6.53 -21.37 7.32
N ALA A 384 7.11 -20.46 8.11
CA ALA A 384 8.33 -20.73 8.88
C ALA A 384 8.11 -21.84 9.93
N SER A 385 6.98 -21.84 10.64
CA SER A 385 6.68 -22.86 11.66
C SER A 385 6.46 -24.24 11.05
N ILE A 386 5.78 -24.33 9.90
CA ILE A 386 5.64 -25.57 9.12
C ILE A 386 7.02 -26.06 8.67
N GLY A 387 7.90 -25.17 8.18
CA GLY A 387 9.26 -25.52 7.79
C GLY A 387 10.10 -26.10 8.94
N ILE A 388 9.99 -25.52 10.15
CA ILE A 388 10.66 -26.03 11.36
C ILE A 388 10.12 -27.41 11.75
N ALA A 389 8.80 -27.61 11.71
CA ALA A 389 8.18 -28.90 12.04
C ALA A 389 8.65 -30.02 11.08
N VAL A 390 8.76 -29.72 9.79
CA VAL A 390 9.30 -30.66 8.78
C VAL A 390 10.76 -30.99 9.05
N LEU A 391 11.59 -30.01 9.40
CA LEU A 391 13.00 -30.22 9.79
C LEU A 391 13.13 -31.15 11.00
N ILE A 392 12.32 -30.92 12.04
CA ILE A 392 12.29 -31.78 13.24
C ILE A 392 11.89 -33.21 12.85
N LEU A 393 10.87 -33.38 12.02
CA LEU A 393 10.43 -34.69 11.55
C LEU A 393 11.55 -35.42 10.78
N ILE A 394 12.28 -34.72 9.92
CA ILE A 394 13.43 -35.29 9.19
C ILE A 394 14.52 -35.75 10.17
N ILE A 395 14.86 -34.93 11.17
CA ILE A 395 15.84 -35.28 12.20
C ILE A 395 15.40 -36.53 12.97
N LEU A 396 14.14 -36.59 13.40
CA LEU A 396 13.59 -37.75 14.10
C LEU A 396 13.65 -39.03 13.24
N LEU A 397 13.34 -38.93 11.95
CA LEU A 397 13.45 -40.06 11.01
C LEU A 397 14.90 -40.51 10.83
N LEU A 398 15.86 -39.58 10.76
CA LEU A 398 17.30 -39.89 10.68
C LEU A 398 17.80 -40.58 11.95
N VAL A 399 17.43 -40.07 13.13
CA VAL A 399 17.77 -40.66 14.43
C VAL A 399 17.15 -42.05 14.57
N TRP A 400 15.88 -42.22 14.22
CA TRP A 400 15.22 -43.53 14.25
C TRP A 400 15.89 -44.53 13.31
N ARG A 401 16.30 -44.09 12.11
CA ARG A 401 17.05 -44.92 11.16
C ARG A 401 18.43 -45.31 11.71
N ALA A 402 19.15 -44.38 12.34
CA ALA A 402 20.43 -44.63 12.97
C ALA A 402 20.30 -45.61 14.14
N PHE A 403 19.30 -45.42 15.01
CA PHE A 403 18.99 -46.32 16.12
C PHE A 403 18.67 -47.73 15.63
N ARG A 404 17.80 -47.86 14.62
CA ARG A 404 17.44 -49.16 14.03
C ARG A 404 18.66 -49.86 13.41
N ASN A 405 19.57 -49.12 12.79
CA ASN A 405 20.84 -49.65 12.29
C ASN A 405 21.79 -50.07 13.42
N SER A 406 21.87 -49.30 14.51
CA SER A 406 22.71 -49.63 15.67
C SER A 406 22.22 -50.89 16.38
N VAL A 407 20.91 -51.08 16.53
CA VAL A 407 20.33 -52.32 17.08
C VAL A 407 20.59 -53.52 16.15
N ARG A 408 20.53 -53.33 14.82
CA ARG A 408 20.92 -54.38 13.85
C ARG A 408 22.40 -54.77 13.99
N GLN A 409 23.29 -53.79 14.12
CA GLN A 409 24.73 -54.00 14.35
C GLN A 409 24.97 -54.75 15.67
N GLN A 410 24.28 -54.38 16.75
CA GLN A 410 24.38 -55.06 18.04
C GLN A 410 23.90 -56.52 17.95
N ARG A 411 22.78 -56.81 17.26
CA ARG A 411 22.32 -58.19 17.06
C ARG A 411 23.34 -59.07 16.32
N LEU A 412 24.04 -58.51 15.32
CA LEU A 412 25.11 -59.21 14.60
C LEU A 412 26.36 -59.42 15.48
N ALA A 413 26.67 -58.47 16.36
CA ALA A 413 27.76 -58.61 17.33
C ALA A 413 27.45 -59.65 18.42
N THR A 414 26.20 -59.72 18.90
CA THR A 414 25.74 -60.74 19.85
C THR A 414 25.85 -62.15 19.23
N GLN A 415 25.47 -62.33 17.97
CA GLN A 415 25.63 -63.62 17.28
C GLN A 415 27.12 -64.05 17.15
N ARG A 416 28.04 -63.10 16.91
CA ARG A 416 29.49 -63.38 16.91
C ARG A 416 30.04 -63.69 18.30
N ILE A 417 29.51 -63.05 19.34
CA ILE A 417 29.87 -63.32 20.74
C ILE A 417 29.36 -64.71 21.15
N ASP A 418 28.13 -65.07 20.76
CA ASP A 418 27.57 -66.41 21.01
C ASP A 418 28.35 -67.50 20.26
N GLU A 419 28.81 -67.25 19.03
CA GLU A 419 29.75 -68.14 18.30
C GLU A 419 31.12 -68.28 18.99
N LEU A 420 31.65 -67.21 19.59
CA LEU A 420 32.92 -67.23 20.33
C LEU A 420 32.79 -67.89 21.72
N ILE A 421 31.62 -67.81 22.35
CA ILE A 421 31.28 -68.50 23.60
C ILE A 421 31.10 -70.01 23.35
N ALA A 422 30.56 -70.40 22.18
CA ALA A 422 30.41 -71.81 21.81
C ALA A 422 31.74 -72.56 21.58
N GLN A 423 32.89 -71.86 21.52
CA GLN A 423 34.22 -72.45 21.30
C GLN A 423 35.18 -72.41 22.51
N ARG A 424 34.76 -71.96 23.70
CA ARG A 424 35.59 -71.99 24.92
C ARG A 424 35.05 -72.97 25.97
N PRO A 425 35.86 -73.91 26.51
CA PRO A 425 35.46 -74.69 27.67
C PRO A 425 35.29 -73.78 28.90
N LEU A 426 34.28 -74.09 29.69
CA LEU A 426 33.89 -73.46 30.94
C LEU A 426 35.01 -73.57 31.99
N GLU A 427 35.62 -72.45 32.37
CA GLU A 427 36.26 -72.30 33.69
C GLU A 427 35.76 -71.00 34.33
N ALA A 428 34.86 -71.16 35.30
CA ALA A 428 34.45 -70.13 36.24
C ALA A 428 35.17 -70.41 37.56
N ASP A 429 36.19 -69.60 37.86
CA ASP A 429 36.98 -69.70 39.08
C ASP A 429 36.38 -68.80 40.18
N SER A 430 35.99 -69.39 41.31
CA SER A 430 35.57 -68.68 42.52
C SER A 430 36.30 -69.27 43.73
N THR A 431 37.41 -68.64 44.10
CA THR A 431 38.28 -69.08 45.20
C THR A 431 37.84 -68.50 46.57
N PRO A 432 38.07 -69.23 47.69
CA PRO A 432 37.83 -68.79 49.08
C PRO A 432 38.57 -67.51 49.51
N GLU A 433 39.56 -67.07 48.72
CA GLU A 433 40.43 -65.93 49.03
C GLU A 433 39.72 -64.57 48.90
N ASN A 434 38.68 -64.49 48.06
CA ASN A 434 37.88 -63.26 47.88
C ASN A 434 36.92 -62.97 49.05
N GLN A 435 36.43 -64.00 49.77
CA GLN A 435 35.58 -63.80 50.94
C GLN A 435 36.36 -63.19 52.12
N LYS A 436 37.60 -63.63 52.35
CA LYS A 436 38.47 -63.06 53.39
C LYS A 436 38.88 -61.62 53.06
N GLY A 437 39.23 -61.35 51.81
CA GLY A 437 39.53 -60.00 51.34
C GLY A 437 38.35 -59.04 51.49
N TYR A 438 37.14 -59.48 51.15
CA TYR A 438 35.93 -58.64 51.30
C TYR A 438 35.65 -58.32 52.77
N LYS A 439 35.80 -59.28 53.68
CA LYS A 439 35.64 -59.04 55.12
C LYS A 439 36.65 -58.01 55.64
N GLN A 440 37.92 -58.13 55.27
CA GLN A 440 38.96 -57.15 55.63
C GLN A 440 38.70 -55.77 55.04
N PHE A 441 38.15 -55.69 53.82
CA PHE A 441 37.75 -54.43 53.21
C PHE A 441 36.59 -53.77 53.98
N VAL A 442 35.57 -54.54 54.37
CA VAL A 442 34.42 -54.03 55.15
C VAL A 442 34.87 -53.57 56.53
N GLU A 443 35.74 -54.32 57.23
CA GLU A 443 36.30 -53.91 58.52
C GLU A 443 37.13 -52.63 58.41
N MET A 444 37.98 -52.52 57.39
CA MET A 444 38.74 -51.31 57.07
C MET A 444 37.80 -50.12 56.79
N GLN A 445 36.80 -50.30 55.93
CA GLN A 445 35.83 -49.27 55.56
C GLN A 445 35.04 -48.80 56.79
N ASN A 446 34.55 -49.75 57.60
CA ASN A 446 33.81 -49.44 58.82
C ASN A 446 34.67 -48.61 59.76
N LYS A 447 35.94 -48.97 59.97
CA LYS A 447 36.85 -48.19 60.83
C LYS A 447 37.08 -46.77 60.32
N ILE A 448 37.33 -46.61 59.01
CA ILE A 448 37.51 -45.30 58.38
C ILE A 448 36.26 -44.41 58.57
N ILE A 449 35.07 -44.98 58.39
CA ILE A 449 33.80 -44.24 58.44
C ILE A 449 33.39 -43.95 59.89
N SER A 450 33.42 -44.93 60.78
CA SER A 450 32.92 -44.80 62.17
C SER A 450 33.77 -43.85 63.01
N GLU A 451 35.09 -43.88 62.82
CA GLU A 451 36.02 -42.97 63.51
C GLU A 451 36.17 -41.63 62.78
N GLY A 452 35.52 -41.46 61.63
CA GLY A 452 35.59 -40.23 60.85
C GLY A 452 37.00 -39.90 60.35
N LEU A 453 37.88 -40.90 60.18
CA LEU A 453 39.29 -40.71 59.83
C LEU A 453 39.47 -39.88 58.56
N PHE A 454 38.56 -40.05 57.60
CA PHE A 454 38.57 -39.33 56.32
C PHE A 454 38.43 -37.81 56.48
N LYS A 455 37.91 -37.32 57.62
CA LYS A 455 37.82 -35.87 57.92
C LYS A 455 39.18 -35.27 58.29
N SER A 456 40.18 -36.08 58.65
CA SER A 456 41.53 -35.57 58.92
C SER A 456 42.20 -35.17 57.61
N PRO A 457 42.73 -33.92 57.48
CA PRO A 457 43.44 -33.48 56.29
C PRO A 457 44.71 -34.29 55.99
N THR A 458 45.31 -34.91 57.00
CA THR A 458 46.56 -35.68 56.90
C THR A 458 46.35 -37.16 56.58
N LEU A 459 45.09 -37.64 56.53
CA LEU A 459 44.82 -39.04 56.23
C LEU A 459 45.33 -39.40 54.83
N ASN A 460 46.16 -40.44 54.79
CA ASN A 460 46.66 -41.06 53.59
C ASN A 460 46.65 -42.60 53.77
N ARG A 461 47.13 -43.34 52.77
CA ARG A 461 47.22 -44.81 52.83
C ARG A 461 47.95 -45.31 54.08
N ASP A 462 49.00 -44.62 54.51
CA ASP A 462 49.84 -45.05 55.62
C ASP A 462 49.09 -44.84 56.96
N GLY A 463 48.31 -43.76 57.08
CA GLY A 463 47.40 -43.57 58.22
C GLY A 463 46.25 -44.59 58.27
N ILE A 464 45.74 -45.06 57.13
CA ILE A 464 44.75 -46.16 57.09
C ILE A 464 45.39 -47.46 57.56
N ALA A 465 46.61 -47.74 57.10
CA ALA A 465 47.36 -48.94 57.50
C ALA A 465 47.60 -48.98 59.02
N GLU A 466 48.05 -47.85 59.59
CA GLU A 466 48.24 -47.70 61.04
C GLU A 466 46.93 -47.87 61.81
N ALA A 467 45.85 -47.20 61.39
CA ALA A 467 44.57 -47.29 62.07
C ALA A 467 43.98 -48.71 62.02
N THR A 468 44.17 -49.46 60.93
CA THR A 468 43.51 -50.77 60.72
C THR A 468 44.39 -51.98 61.05
N GLY A 469 45.70 -51.77 61.30
CA GLY A 469 46.66 -52.85 61.47
C GLY A 469 47.00 -53.61 60.17
N LEU A 470 46.55 -53.10 59.01
CA LEU A 470 46.82 -53.68 57.70
C LEU A 470 48.13 -53.16 57.12
N SER A 471 48.79 -53.94 56.27
CA SER A 471 49.96 -53.45 55.54
C SER A 471 49.55 -52.44 54.45
N ARG A 472 50.43 -51.50 54.12
CA ARG A 472 50.22 -50.50 53.05
C ARG A 472 49.84 -51.14 51.71
N ALA A 473 50.48 -52.26 51.37
CA ALA A 473 50.18 -53.02 50.16
C ALA A 473 48.77 -53.64 50.22
N MET A 474 48.37 -54.15 51.40
CA MET A 474 47.03 -54.71 51.59
C MET A 474 45.94 -53.63 51.48
N VAL A 475 46.14 -52.45 52.06
CA VAL A 475 45.19 -51.32 51.94
C VAL A 475 44.99 -50.95 50.47
N SER A 476 46.06 -50.76 49.70
CA SER A 476 45.96 -50.46 48.27
C SER A 476 45.30 -51.59 47.49
N LYS A 477 45.63 -52.86 47.79
CA LYS A 477 45.03 -54.04 47.15
C LYS A 477 43.53 -54.12 47.41
N LEU A 478 43.10 -53.99 48.67
CA LEU A 478 41.69 -54.08 49.06
C LEU A 478 40.87 -52.94 48.46
N ILE A 479 41.34 -51.69 48.54
CA ILE A 479 40.63 -50.55 47.96
C ILE A 479 40.54 -50.72 46.44
N GLY A 480 41.64 -51.04 45.75
CA GLY A 480 41.65 -51.22 44.30
C GLY A 480 40.72 -52.34 43.85
N LEU A 481 40.75 -53.48 44.53
CA LEU A 481 39.95 -54.66 44.18
C LEU A 481 38.45 -54.43 44.35
N PHE A 482 38.02 -53.77 45.44
CA PHE A 482 36.59 -53.64 45.77
C PHE A 482 35.96 -52.32 45.36
N THR A 483 36.75 -51.30 44.99
CA THR A 483 36.22 -49.99 44.61
C THR A 483 36.68 -49.52 43.23
N GLY A 484 37.72 -50.13 42.65
CA GLY A 484 38.36 -49.68 41.42
C GLY A 484 39.12 -48.35 41.57
N LEU A 485 39.29 -47.83 42.78
CA LEU A 485 39.92 -46.53 43.06
C LEU A 485 41.33 -46.69 43.64
N SER A 486 42.14 -45.64 43.50
CA SER A 486 43.34 -45.49 44.31
C SER A 486 42.98 -45.19 45.77
N ALA A 487 43.86 -45.46 46.73
CA ALA A 487 43.61 -45.15 48.14
C ALA A 487 43.29 -43.67 48.38
N ASN A 488 43.96 -42.76 47.66
CA ASN A 488 43.69 -41.33 47.72
C ASN A 488 42.33 -40.97 47.12
N ASP A 489 41.99 -41.53 45.95
CA ASP A 489 40.67 -41.31 45.34
C ASP A 489 39.54 -41.85 46.21
N TYR A 490 39.75 -42.97 46.90
CA TYR A 490 38.78 -43.53 47.84
C TYR A 490 38.56 -42.62 49.05
N ILE A 491 39.63 -42.09 49.68
CA ILE A 491 39.50 -41.09 50.75
C ILE A 491 38.74 -39.86 50.25
N ASN A 492 39.10 -39.35 49.07
CA ASN A 492 38.46 -38.18 48.50
C ASN A 492 36.99 -38.42 48.15
N LYS A 493 36.63 -39.61 47.67
CA LYS A 493 35.24 -40.04 47.46
C LYS A 493 34.45 -39.98 48.76
N LEU A 494 34.97 -40.55 49.85
CA LEU A 494 34.33 -40.50 51.17
C LEU A 494 34.15 -39.05 51.66
N ARG A 495 35.17 -38.19 51.49
CA ARG A 495 35.08 -36.76 51.84
C ARG A 495 33.99 -36.04 51.03
N VAL A 496 33.88 -36.30 49.73
CA VAL A 496 32.86 -35.68 48.86
C VAL A 496 31.46 -36.20 49.23
N GLU A 497 31.27 -37.51 49.41
CA GLU A 497 30.00 -38.09 49.85
C GLU A 497 29.54 -37.54 51.20
N TYR A 498 30.49 -37.34 52.13
CA TYR A 498 30.20 -36.67 53.39
C TYR A 498 29.84 -35.19 53.21
N SER A 499 30.51 -34.48 52.29
CA SER A 499 30.18 -33.07 51.99
C SER A 499 28.76 -32.91 51.44
N VAL A 500 28.25 -33.87 50.67
CA VAL A 500 26.85 -33.87 50.20
C VAL A 500 25.87 -33.98 51.38
N LYS A 501 26.19 -34.84 52.37
CA LYS A 501 25.40 -34.93 53.61
C LYS A 501 25.43 -33.62 54.40
N MET A 502 26.59 -32.97 54.48
CA MET A 502 26.73 -31.66 55.16
C MET A 502 25.96 -30.56 54.43
N ILE A 503 26.00 -30.51 53.10
CA ILE A 503 25.18 -29.56 52.31
C ILE A 503 23.68 -29.76 52.58
N LYS A 504 23.24 -31.01 52.77
CA LYS A 504 21.84 -31.32 53.07
C LYS A 504 21.43 -30.96 54.50
N ASN A 505 22.29 -31.24 55.47
CA ASN A 505 21.94 -31.12 56.89
C ASN A 505 22.26 -29.74 57.48
N HIS A 506 23.16 -28.98 56.85
CA HIS A 506 23.60 -27.65 57.29
C HIS A 506 23.49 -26.63 56.13
N PRO A 507 22.26 -26.27 55.70
CA PRO A 507 22.07 -25.27 54.64
C PRO A 507 22.69 -23.90 54.99
N GLU A 508 22.82 -23.60 56.28
CA GLU A 508 23.41 -22.39 56.83
C GLU A 508 24.94 -22.32 56.70
N TRP A 509 25.63 -23.45 56.49
CA TRP A 509 27.08 -23.44 56.34
C TRP A 509 27.50 -22.96 54.96
N THR A 510 28.59 -22.18 54.89
CA THR A 510 29.21 -21.84 53.61
C THR A 510 29.83 -23.09 52.98
N ILE A 511 29.95 -23.09 51.64
CA ILE A 511 30.62 -24.19 50.92
C ILE A 511 32.07 -24.39 51.42
N ASP A 512 32.72 -23.31 51.85
CA ASP A 512 34.10 -23.35 52.37
C ASP A 512 34.15 -23.98 53.77
N ALA A 513 33.20 -23.66 54.67
CA ALA A 513 33.08 -24.31 55.98
C ALA A 513 32.76 -25.82 55.85
N ILE A 514 31.93 -26.19 54.87
CA ILE A 514 31.67 -27.60 54.56
C ILE A 514 32.94 -28.30 54.09
N ALA A 515 33.72 -27.68 53.18
CA ALA A 515 34.98 -28.24 52.70
C ALA A 515 35.95 -28.50 53.87
N GLU A 516 36.08 -27.54 54.79
CA GLU A 516 36.94 -27.66 55.98
C GLU A 516 36.47 -28.82 56.89
N SER A 517 35.17 -28.92 57.16
CA SER A 517 34.61 -30.03 57.98
C SER A 517 34.80 -31.42 57.35
N CYS A 518 35.06 -31.48 56.03
CA CYS A 518 35.32 -32.70 55.28
C CYS A 518 36.83 -33.00 55.14
N GLY A 519 37.71 -32.22 55.74
CA GLY A 519 39.16 -32.44 55.73
C GLY A 519 39.89 -31.81 54.53
N TYR A 520 39.30 -30.83 53.86
CA TYR A 520 39.96 -30.08 52.79
C TYR A 520 40.62 -28.81 53.32
N VAL A 521 41.94 -28.67 53.08
CA VAL A 521 42.68 -27.43 53.38
C VAL A 521 42.51 -26.38 52.28
N ARG A 522 42.36 -26.80 51.02
CA ARG A 522 42.29 -25.90 49.86
C ARG A 522 40.95 -26.06 49.14
N ARG A 523 40.24 -24.94 48.99
CA ARG A 523 38.96 -24.85 48.26
C ARG A 523 39.05 -25.43 46.84
N ALA A 524 40.09 -25.08 46.09
CA ALA A 524 40.27 -25.56 44.71
C ALA A 524 40.32 -27.09 44.60
N THR A 525 40.95 -27.76 45.58
CA THR A 525 41.04 -29.23 45.64
C THR A 525 39.68 -29.85 45.91
N TYR A 526 38.89 -29.27 46.83
CA TYR A 526 37.52 -29.70 47.08
C TYR A 526 36.65 -29.59 45.83
N TYR A 527 36.64 -28.43 45.16
CA TYR A 527 35.86 -28.21 43.95
C TYR A 527 36.25 -29.18 42.83
N SER A 528 37.55 -29.44 42.64
CA SER A 528 38.03 -30.39 41.64
C SER A 528 37.58 -31.82 41.93
N HIS A 529 37.63 -32.27 43.19
CA HIS A 529 37.18 -33.61 43.56
C HIS A 529 35.67 -33.76 43.47
N PHE A 530 34.92 -32.75 43.92
CA PHE A 530 33.47 -32.75 43.80
C PHE A 530 33.03 -32.84 42.33
N ASN A 531 33.62 -32.02 41.45
CA ASN A 531 33.34 -32.08 40.01
C ASN A 531 33.76 -33.42 39.39
N LYS A 532 34.88 -34.01 39.83
CA LYS A 532 35.34 -35.33 39.37
C LYS A 532 34.32 -36.45 39.68
N PHE A 533 33.67 -36.41 40.84
CA PHE A 533 32.73 -37.46 41.26
C PHE A 533 31.26 -37.19 40.90
N PHE A 534 30.83 -35.93 40.81
CA PHE A 534 29.43 -35.53 40.59
C PHE A 534 29.18 -34.79 39.26
N GLY A 535 30.22 -34.42 38.51
CA GLY A 535 30.10 -33.74 37.21
C GLY A 535 29.66 -32.26 37.27
N ILE A 536 29.40 -31.74 38.47
CA ILE A 536 29.03 -30.34 38.73
C ILE A 536 29.78 -29.78 39.93
N THR A 537 29.76 -28.45 40.12
CA THR A 537 30.40 -27.81 41.28
C THR A 537 29.53 -27.92 42.55
N PRO A 538 30.12 -27.89 43.76
CA PRO A 538 29.35 -27.89 45.01
C PRO A 538 28.31 -26.76 45.11
N ALA A 539 28.62 -25.59 44.54
CA ALA A 539 27.73 -24.44 44.50
C ALA A 539 26.53 -24.65 43.55
N GLN A 540 26.76 -25.29 42.40
CA GLN A 540 25.68 -25.70 41.50
C GLN A 540 24.81 -26.78 42.14
N TYR A 541 25.41 -27.77 42.80
CA TYR A 541 24.70 -28.82 43.54
C TYR A 541 23.76 -28.23 44.60
N ARG A 542 24.21 -27.22 45.37
CA ARG A 542 23.35 -26.50 46.33
C ARG A 542 22.19 -25.79 45.64
N LYS A 543 22.46 -25.03 44.56
CA LYS A 543 21.45 -24.23 43.85
C LYS A 543 20.38 -25.08 43.16
N GLU A 544 20.74 -26.26 42.64
CA GLU A 544 19.78 -27.20 42.05
C GLU A 544 18.86 -27.79 43.12
N LYS A 545 19.38 -28.05 44.32
CA LYS A 545 18.58 -28.52 45.44
C LYS A 545 17.60 -27.45 45.94
N ASP A 546 18.04 -26.20 46.13
CA ASP A 546 17.17 -25.11 46.58
C ASP A 546 15.98 -24.88 45.63
N LYS A 547 16.17 -25.13 44.32
CA LYS A 547 15.09 -25.06 43.30
C LYS A 547 14.13 -26.25 43.31
N THR A 548 14.54 -27.37 43.89
CA THR A 548 13.73 -28.59 43.95
C THR A 548 12.89 -28.57 45.24
N ASP A 549 13.45 -28.10 46.35
CA ASP A 549 12.72 -27.91 47.61
C ASP A 549 11.72 -26.73 47.53
N SER A 550 11.98 -25.68 46.73
CA SER A 550 11.04 -24.55 46.52
C SER A 550 9.88 -24.83 45.54
N LYS A 551 9.76 -26.06 45.03
CA LYS A 551 8.67 -26.48 44.13
C LYS A 551 7.65 -27.38 44.81
N ASP A 552 7.95 -27.85 46.02
CA ASP A 552 7.10 -28.72 46.84
C ASP A 552 6.62 -28.02 48.14
N GLU A 553 6.86 -26.71 48.27
CA GLU A 553 6.17 -25.76 49.18
C GLU A 553 5.27 -24.82 48.36
#